data_AF-A0A1R4KJQ5-F1
#
_entry.id   AF-A0A1R4KJQ5-F1
#
_cell.length_a   1.000
_cell.length_b   1.000
_cell.length_c   1.000
_cell.angle_alpha   90.00
_cell.angle_beta   90.00
_cell.angle_gamma   90.00
#
_symmetry.space_group_name_H-M   'P 1'
#
loop_
_entity.id
_entity.type
_entity.pdbx_description
1 polymer ?
#
loop_
_entity_poly.entity_id
_entity_poly.type
_entity_poly.pdbx_seq_one_letter_code
_entity_poly.pdbx_strand_id
1 'polypeptide(L)' 'MEIMLLLKVEDNIALIFNPTTQEQLSVNLTTQQANYYQELLDDTADDEDFLVNYNPKTRTFVI' A
#
# COMPACT_ATOMS: atom_id res chain seq x y z
N MET A 1 1.65 3.74 -13.80
CA MET A 1 1.30 2.79 -12.73
C MET A 1 2.58 2.10 -12.34
N GLU A 2 2.82 2.00 -11.05
CA GLU A 2 3.97 1.30 -10.49
C GLU A 2 3.46 0.24 -9.54
N ILE A 3 4.12 -0.91 -9.53
CA ILE A 3 3.87 -1.96 -8.56
C ILE A 3 4.74 -1.68 -7.35
N MET A 4 4.09 -1.51 -6.22
CA MET A 4 4.71 -1.20 -4.93
C MET A 4 4.37 -2.30 -3.93
N LEU A 5 5.25 -2.54 -2.98
CA LEU A 5 4.98 -3.41 -1.85
C LEU A 5 4.24 -2.61 -0.78
N LEU A 6 3.10 -3.09 -0.31
CA LEU A 6 2.41 -2.52 0.85
C LEU A 6 3.03 -3.10 2.12
N LEU A 7 3.56 -2.22 2.96
CA LEU A 7 4.26 -2.61 4.19
C LEU A 7 3.36 -2.57 5.42
N LYS A 8 2.55 -1.53 5.52
CA LYS A 8 1.72 -1.25 6.71
C LYS A 8 0.60 -0.30 6.34
N VAL A 9 -0.54 -0.44 7.02
CA VAL A 9 -1.58 0.60 7.12
C VAL A 9 -1.72 1.02 8.58
N GLU A 10 -1.75 2.33 8.85
CA GLU A 10 -1.97 2.90 10.18
C GLU A 10 -2.63 4.26 10.06
N ASP A 11 -3.67 4.54 10.84
CA ASP A 11 -4.37 5.85 10.87
C ASP A 11 -4.76 6.40 9.47
N ASN A 12 -5.21 5.52 8.57
CA ASN A 12 -5.51 5.82 7.16
C ASN A 12 -4.30 6.26 6.31
N ILE A 13 -3.10 5.86 6.71
CA ILE A 13 -1.86 6.07 5.96
C ILE A 13 -1.30 4.69 5.61
N ALA A 14 -1.02 4.47 4.32
CA ALA A 14 -0.26 3.32 3.88
C ALA A 14 1.23 3.67 3.76
N LEU A 15 2.08 2.79 4.29
CA LEU A 15 3.50 2.77 4.01
C LEU A 15 3.75 1.79 2.87
N ILE A 16 4.37 2.27 1.80
CA ILE A 16 4.70 1.46 0.63
C ILE A 16 6.18 1.54 0.30
N PHE A 17 6.67 0.51 -0.37
CA PHE A 17 8.04 0.42 -0.84
C PHE A 17 8.10 0.16 -2.35
N ASN A 18 8.93 0.92 -3.05
CA ASN A 18 9.24 0.68 -4.44
C ASN A 18 10.45 -0.27 -4.54
N PRO A 19 10.28 -1.53 -4.97
CA PRO A 19 11.42 -2.45 -5.09
C PRO A 19 12.40 -2.04 -6.20
N THR A 20 11.96 -1.23 -7.17
CA THR A 20 12.80 -0.79 -8.28
C THR A 20 13.71 0.38 -7.89
N THR A 21 13.15 1.39 -7.21
CA THR A 21 13.90 2.59 -6.79
C THR A 21 14.44 2.51 -5.36
N GLN A 22 14.00 1.51 -4.59
CA GLN A 22 14.28 1.33 -3.16
C GLN A 22 13.76 2.47 -2.28
N GLU A 23 12.77 3.23 -2.75
CA GLU A 23 12.17 4.33 -2.00
C GLU A 23 10.96 3.87 -1.18
N GLN A 24 10.81 4.45 0.02
CA GLN A 24 9.62 4.31 0.84
C GLN A 24 8.78 5.57 0.80
N LEU A 25 7.47 5.40 0.72
CA LEU A 25 6.51 6.49 0.61
C LEU A 25 5.34 6.27 1.56
N SER A 26 4.77 7.38 2.05
CA SER A 26 3.52 7.39 2.81
C SER A 26 2.40 7.94 1.93
N VAL A 27 1.28 7.24 1.89
CA VAL A 27 0.12 7.57 1.06
C VAL A 27 -1.13 7.69 1.92
N ASN A 28 -1.82 8.82 1.82
CA ASN A 28 -3.10 9.00 2.49
C ASN A 28 -4.18 8.18 1.80
N LEU A 29 -4.96 7.48 2.60
CA LEU A 29 -6.08 6.65 2.17
C LEU A 29 -7.40 7.26 2.60
N THR A 30 -8.44 6.93 1.85
CA THR A 30 -9.80 7.01 2.40
C THR A 30 -9.98 5.93 3.47
N THR A 31 -10.93 6.12 4.40
CA THR A 31 -11.24 5.11 5.43
C THR A 31 -11.62 3.76 4.82
N GLN A 32 -12.34 3.75 3.69
CA GLN A 32 -12.70 2.52 2.99
C GLN A 32 -11.46 1.79 2.46
N GLN A 33 -10.51 2.52 1.85
CA GLN A 33 -9.26 1.95 1.37
C GLN A 33 -8.41 1.43 2.53
N ALA A 34 -8.31 2.19 3.62
CA ALA A 34 -7.55 1.78 4.79
C ALA A 34 -8.07 0.46 5.37
N ASN A 35 -9.40 0.34 5.52
CA ASN A 35 -10.02 -0.89 5.99
C ASN A 35 -9.75 -2.07 5.06
N TYR A 36 -9.91 -1.88 3.74
CA TYR A 36 -9.66 -2.93 2.75
C TYR A 36 -8.22 -3.44 2.77
N TYR A 37 -7.24 -2.53 2.78
CA TYR A 37 -5.83 -2.90 2.79
C TYR A 37 -5.36 -3.43 4.14
N GLN A 38 -5.97 -2.99 5.25
CA GLN A 38 -5.70 -3.57 6.55
C GLN A 38 -6.20 -5.01 6.62
N GLU A 39 -7.42 -5.29 6.16
CA GLU A 39 -7.99 -6.65 6.10
C GLU A 39 -7.12 -7.57 5.25
N LEU A 40 -6.64 -7.09 4.10
CA LEU A 40 -5.72 -7.84 3.26
C LEU A 40 -4.38 -8.13 3.94
N LEU A 41 -3.78 -7.14 4.61
CA LEU A 41 -2.52 -7.34 5.33
C LEU A 41 -2.68 -8.33 6.49
N ASP A 42 -3.83 -8.30 7.18
CA ASP A 42 -4.14 -9.21 8.28
C ASP A 42 -4.37 -10.64 7.76
N ASP A 43 -4.99 -10.79 6.59
CA ASP A 43 -5.20 -12.08 5.92
C ASP A 43 -3.91 -12.69 5.34
N THR A 44 -2.98 -11.85 4.86
CA THR A 44 -1.69 -12.29 4.26
C THR A 44 -0.55 -12.37 5.27
N ALA A 45 -0.80 -12.07 6.55
CA ALA A 45 0.22 -11.86 7.58
C ALA A 45 1.21 -13.01 7.79
N ASP A 46 0.91 -14.21 7.27
CA ASP A 46 1.71 -15.40 7.51
C ASP A 46 2.69 -15.80 6.38
N ASP A 47 2.55 -15.40 5.11
CA ASP A 47 3.50 -15.88 4.06
C ASP A 47 3.58 -15.08 2.73
N GLU A 48 2.77 -14.04 2.49
CA GLU A 48 2.71 -13.39 1.16
C GLU A 48 2.98 -11.87 1.19
N ASP A 49 3.88 -11.43 0.30
CA ASP A 49 4.14 -10.02 0.02
C ASP A 49 2.94 -9.39 -0.73
N PHE A 50 2.30 -8.38 -0.15
CA PHE A 50 1.14 -7.74 -0.76
C PHE A 50 1.54 -6.59 -1.71
N LEU A 51 1.23 -6.74 -2.99
CA LEU A 51 1.56 -5.75 -4.03
C LEU A 51 0.37 -4.84 -4.34
N VAL A 52 0.62 -3.54 -4.43
CA VAL A 52 -0.37 -2.51 -4.76
C VAL A 52 -0.02 -1.74 -6.03
N ASN A 53 -1.05 -1.39 -6.78
CA ASN A 53 -0.97 -0.51 -7.93
C ASN A 53 -0.97 0.96 -7.46
N TYR A 54 0.19 1.60 -7.54
CA TYR A 54 0.39 2.99 -7.15
C TYR A 54 0.50 3.92 -8.37
N ASN A 55 -0.15 5.07 -8.28
CA ASN A 55 0.02 6.16 -9.24
C ASN A 55 0.91 7.25 -8.64
N PRO A 56 2.20 7.35 -9.04
CA PRO A 56 3.12 8.33 -8.49
C PRO A 56 2.76 9.78 -8.82
N LYS A 57 1.99 10.02 -9.90
CA LYS A 57 1.59 11.38 -10.30
C LYS A 57 0.52 11.94 -9.38
N THR A 58 -0.44 11.12 -8.99
CA THR A 58 -1.56 11.53 -8.12
C THR A 58 -1.33 11.15 -6.66
N ARG A 59 -0.29 10.34 -6.37
CA ARG A 59 0.00 9.77 -5.05
C ARG A 59 -1.19 9.02 -4.48
N THR A 60 -1.82 8.19 -5.29
CA THR A 60 -3.00 7.40 -4.91
C THR A 60 -2.84 5.94 -5.29
N PHE A 61 -3.56 5.08 -4.58
CA PHE A 61 -3.79 3.72 -5.04
C PHE A 61 -4.85 3.67 -6.13
N VAL A 62 -4.71 2.67 -6.99
CA VAL A 62 -5.71 2.30 -7.98
C VAL A 62 -6.11 0.87 -7.67
N ILE A 63 -7.40 0.69 -7.38
CA ILE A 63 -8.02 -0.62 -7.14
C ILE A 63 -8.44 -1.18 -8.48
#